data_AF-A0A7R7MP72-F1
#
_entry.id   AF-A0A7R7MP72-F1
#
_cell.length_a   1.000
_cell.length_b   1.000
_cell.length_c   1.000
_cell.angle_alpha   90.00
_cell.angle_beta   90.00
_cell.angle_gamma   90.00
#
_symmetry.space_group_name_H-M   'P 1'
#
loop_
_entity.id
_entity.type
_entity.pdbx_description
1 polymer ?
#
loop_
_entity_poly.entity_id
_entity_poly.type
_entity_poly.pdbx_seq_one_letter_code
_entity_poly.pdbx_strand_id
1 'polypeptide(L)'
;MRSYTPSLRAVAVLAVSAGIAACGPSGTDNRLVVQDNHRVLDQFTIAQLQQLPQVEITTPQSHGAQAQKGPSVRSILNAAGAADATRVRVEGRDPAQTLIAAALDDQTILSFTKRNTLKLTGARLSRDQWVRDVTALVVNP
;
A
#
# COMPACT_ATOMS: atom_id res chain seq x y z
N MET A 1 -70.68 8.13 -21.65
CA MET A 1 -69.67 8.55 -20.66
C MET A 1 -69.87 7.71 -19.40
N ARG A 2 -69.00 6.73 -19.15
CA ARG A 2 -68.97 5.95 -17.90
C ARG A 2 -67.52 5.69 -17.56
N SER A 3 -67.16 6.15 -16.37
CA SER A 3 -65.81 6.36 -15.88
C SER A 3 -65.16 5.04 -15.46
N TYR A 4 -63.90 4.88 -15.84
CA TYR A 4 -63.01 3.83 -15.33
C TYR A 4 -62.34 4.34 -14.05
N THR A 5 -62.54 3.63 -12.94
CA THR A 5 -61.76 3.84 -11.71
C THR A 5 -60.79 2.67 -11.58
N PRO A 6 -59.47 2.88 -11.61
CA PRO A 6 -58.53 1.86 -11.17
C PRO A 6 -58.22 2.06 -9.68
N SER A 7 -58.49 1.00 -8.92
CA SER A 7 -58.14 0.85 -7.51
C SER A 7 -56.61 0.92 -7.33
N LEU A 8 -56.14 1.92 -6.58
CA LEU A 8 -54.75 2.06 -6.19
C LEU A 8 -54.38 0.95 -5.18
N ARG A 9 -53.57 0.00 -5.62
CA ARG A 9 -52.89 -0.98 -4.76
C ARG A 9 -51.80 -0.27 -3.97
N ALA A 10 -51.91 -0.31 -2.65
CA ALA A 10 -50.85 0.13 -1.74
C ALA A 10 -49.63 -0.79 -1.89
N VAL A 11 -48.48 -0.22 -2.25
CA VAL A 11 -47.19 -0.91 -2.24
C VAL A 11 -46.52 -0.59 -0.91
N ALA A 12 -46.48 -1.57 -0.01
CA ALA A 12 -45.67 -1.50 1.21
C ALA A 12 -44.20 -1.79 0.83
N VAL A 13 -43.35 -0.77 0.90
CA VAL A 13 -41.90 -0.91 0.73
C VAL A 13 -41.31 -1.29 2.08
N LEU A 14 -40.96 -2.57 2.26
CA LEU A 14 -40.14 -3.01 3.38
C LEU A 14 -38.69 -2.58 3.14
N ALA A 15 -38.25 -1.56 3.88
CA ALA A 15 -36.84 -1.21 3.99
C ALA A 15 -36.17 -2.17 4.99
N VAL A 16 -35.43 -3.16 4.49
CA VAL A 16 -34.53 -3.98 5.32
C VAL A 16 -33.13 -3.40 5.21
N SER A 17 -32.79 -2.51 6.13
CA SER A 17 -31.42 -2.04 6.35
C SER A 17 -30.65 -3.08 7.17
N ALA A 18 -30.10 -4.08 6.50
CA ALA A 18 -29.11 -4.98 7.08
C ALA A 18 -27.71 -4.37 6.91
N GLY A 19 -27.37 -3.41 7.78
CA GLY A 19 -26.00 -2.93 7.94
C GLY A 19 -25.19 -3.98 8.71
N ILE A 20 -24.69 -5.00 8.01
CA ILE A 20 -23.75 -5.94 8.59
C ILE A 20 -22.41 -5.21 8.70
N ALA A 21 -22.09 -4.76 9.91
CA ALA A 21 -20.75 -4.31 10.26
C ALA A 21 -19.79 -5.48 9.98
N ALA A 22 -19.02 -5.36 8.91
CA ALA A 22 -17.94 -6.29 8.62
C ALA A 22 -16.85 -6.08 9.67
N CYS A 23 -16.94 -6.81 10.78
CA CYS A 23 -15.79 -7.09 11.63
C CYS A 23 -14.81 -7.94 10.81
N GLY A 24 -13.95 -7.26 10.05
CA GLY A 24 -12.77 -7.90 9.46
C GLY A 24 -11.90 -8.46 10.58
N PRO A 25 -11.28 -9.64 10.40
CA PRO A 25 -10.43 -10.21 11.42
C PRO A 25 -9.32 -9.21 11.75
N SER A 26 -9.20 -8.85 13.02
CA SER A 26 -8.07 -8.15 13.62
C SER A 26 -6.84 -9.06 13.61
N GLY A 27 -6.44 -9.53 12.44
CA GLY A 27 -5.14 -10.15 12.21
C GLY A 27 -4.15 -9.02 12.05
N THR A 28 -3.04 -9.07 12.79
CA THR A 28 -1.83 -8.29 12.52
C THR A 28 -1.22 -8.76 11.19
N ASP A 29 -1.96 -8.63 10.09
CA ASP A 29 -1.41 -8.79 8.77
C ASP A 29 -0.48 -7.61 8.56
N ASN A 30 0.79 -7.91 8.23
CA ASN A 30 1.72 -6.87 7.81
C ASN A 30 1.15 -6.17 6.57
N ARG A 31 0.62 -4.97 6.78
CA ARG A 31 0.08 -4.12 5.74
C ARG A 31 1.00 -2.94 5.54
N LEU A 32 1.11 -2.52 4.28
CA LEU A 32 1.71 -1.27 3.91
C LEU A 32 0.61 -0.23 3.72
N VAL A 33 0.70 0.89 4.42
CA VAL A 33 -0.19 2.04 4.25
C VAL A 33 0.49 3.08 3.37
N VAL A 34 -0.19 3.58 2.34
CA VAL A 34 0.23 4.76 1.60
C VAL A 34 -0.67 5.91 2.00
N GLN A 35 -0.10 7.03 2.43
CA GLN A 35 -0.86 8.15 3.00
C GLN A 35 -0.30 9.52 2.62
N ASP A 36 -1.17 10.52 2.55
CA ASP A 36 -0.88 11.93 2.31
C ASP A 36 -1.53 12.75 3.44
N ASN A 37 -0.74 13.54 4.19
CA ASN A 37 -1.27 14.40 5.26
C ASN A 37 -2.29 13.70 6.19
N HIS A 38 -1.93 12.53 6.71
CA HIS A 38 -2.77 11.65 7.55
C HIS A 38 -4.01 11.03 6.88
N ARG A 39 -4.26 11.32 5.60
CA ARG A 39 -5.26 10.62 4.79
C ARG A 39 -4.65 9.38 4.17
N VAL A 40 -5.22 8.22 4.46
CA VAL A 40 -4.88 6.98 3.77
C VAL A 40 -5.33 7.06 2.30
N LEU A 41 -4.40 6.88 1.38
CA LEU A 41 -4.65 6.78 -0.06
C LEU A 41 -4.97 5.32 -0.43
N ASP A 42 -4.16 4.38 0.05
CA ASP A 42 -4.35 2.95 -0.17
C ASP A 42 -3.67 2.10 0.93
N GLN A 43 -4.04 0.83 1.00
CA GLN A 43 -3.44 -0.16 1.91
C GLN A 43 -3.24 -1.50 1.22
N PHE A 44 -2.01 -1.99 1.20
CA PHE A 44 -1.66 -3.26 0.58
C PHE A 44 -1.34 -4.33 1.60
N THR A 45 -1.88 -5.54 1.40
CA THR A 45 -1.36 -6.76 2.03
C THR A 45 -0.07 -7.20 1.33
N ILE A 46 0.72 -8.05 1.99
CA ILE A 46 1.89 -8.68 1.34
C ILE A 46 1.50 -9.40 0.04
N ALA A 47 0.38 -10.12 0.03
CA ALA A 47 -0.10 -10.84 -1.15
C ALA A 47 -0.39 -9.89 -2.32
N GLN A 48 -1.01 -8.73 -2.06
CA GLN A 48 -1.25 -7.70 -3.09
C GLN A 48 0.06 -7.10 -3.61
N LEU A 49 1.02 -6.83 -2.72
CA LEU A 49 2.34 -6.32 -3.12
C LEU A 49 3.11 -7.33 -3.99
N GLN A 50 2.91 -8.64 -3.80
CA GLN A 50 3.50 -9.67 -4.64
C GLN A 50 2.90 -9.74 -6.06
N GLN A 51 1.68 -9.20 -6.25
CA GLN A 51 1.05 -9.11 -7.59
C GLN A 51 1.52 -7.88 -8.37
N LEU A 52 2.13 -6.89 -7.71
CA LEU A 52 2.75 -5.76 -8.41
C LEU A 52 3.98 -6.22 -9.22
N PRO A 53 4.44 -5.45 -10.23
CA PRO A 53 5.65 -5.77 -10.96
C PRO A 53 6.84 -5.98 -10.02
N GLN A 54 7.43 -7.17 -10.07
CA GLN A 54 8.54 -7.58 -9.22
C GLN A 54 9.88 -7.30 -9.90
N VAL A 55 10.82 -6.74 -9.15
CA VAL A 55 12.20 -6.54 -9.59
C VAL A 55 13.13 -7.29 -8.64
N GLU A 56 14.17 -7.91 -9.18
CA GLU A 56 15.29 -8.44 -8.41
C GLU A 56 16.50 -7.54 -8.58
N ILE A 57 17.14 -7.17 -7.47
CA ILE A 57 18.31 -6.29 -7.45
C ILE A 57 19.46 -6.92 -6.67
N THR A 58 20.68 -6.54 -7.03
CA THR A 58 21.89 -6.89 -6.28
C THR A 58 22.24 -5.77 -5.30
N THR A 59 22.53 -6.16 -4.06
CA THR A 59 22.91 -5.31 -2.93
C THR A 59 24.18 -5.87 -2.29
N PRO A 60 25.35 -5.71 -2.94
CA PRO A 60 26.60 -6.31 -2.46
C PRO A 60 27.00 -5.80 -1.06
N GLN A 61 26.52 -4.61 -0.68
CA GLN A 61 26.71 -4.02 0.64
C GLN A 61 25.98 -4.79 1.75
N SER A 62 24.99 -5.64 1.42
CA SER A 62 24.27 -6.49 2.38
C SER A 62 25.21 -7.47 3.09
N HIS A 63 25.11 -7.59 4.42
CA HIS A 63 25.71 -8.72 5.15
C HIS A 63 24.84 -9.99 5.10
N GLY A 64 23.59 -9.87 4.63
CA GLY A 64 22.68 -10.99 4.46
C GLY A 64 22.59 -11.41 2.99
N ALA A 65 21.38 -11.71 2.52
CA ALA A 65 21.15 -11.95 1.10
C ALA A 65 21.57 -10.73 0.28
N GLN A 66 22.40 -10.94 -0.75
CA GLN A 66 22.83 -9.89 -1.67
C GLN A 66 21.81 -9.71 -2.81
N ALA A 67 21.07 -10.75 -3.19
CA ALA A 67 19.89 -10.61 -4.05
C ALA A 67 18.67 -10.20 -3.19
N GLN A 68 17.92 -9.21 -3.66
CA GLN A 68 16.70 -8.69 -3.01
C GLN A 68 15.59 -8.61 -4.06
N LYS A 69 14.38 -9.05 -3.70
CA LYS A 69 13.23 -9.06 -4.61
C LYS A 69 12.01 -8.40 -4.01
N GLY A 70 11.33 -7.58 -4.80
CA GLY A 70 10.11 -6.88 -4.42
C GLY A 70 9.66 -5.87 -5.49
N PRO A 71 8.49 -5.23 -5.30
CA PRO A 71 8.09 -4.10 -6.13
C PRO A 71 8.95 -2.86 -5.86
N SER A 72 9.13 -2.02 -6.88
CA SER A 72 9.76 -0.72 -6.71
C SER A 72 8.87 0.21 -5.90
N VAL A 73 9.46 1.12 -5.13
CA VAL A 73 8.68 2.14 -4.39
C VAL A 73 7.81 2.94 -5.35
N ARG A 74 8.34 3.24 -6.55
CA ARG A 74 7.60 3.93 -7.62
C ARG A 74 6.35 3.16 -8.06
N SER A 75 6.42 1.84 -8.27
CA SER A 75 5.26 1.07 -8.71
C SER A 75 4.17 0.98 -7.65
N ILE A 76 4.56 0.94 -6.37
CA ILE A 76 3.61 1.00 -5.24
C ILE A 76 2.90 2.34 -5.20
N LEU A 77 3.63 3.45 -5.35
CA LEU A 77 3.03 4.79 -5.37
C LEU A 77 2.06 4.96 -6.53
N ASN A 78 2.42 4.46 -7.71
CA ASN A 78 1.52 4.47 -8.87
C ASN A 78 0.25 3.67 -8.60
N ALA A 79 0.37 2.48 -8.01
CA ALA A 79 -0.78 1.65 -7.65
C ALA A 79 -1.69 2.33 -6.62
N ALA A 80 -1.12 3.11 -5.71
CA ALA A 80 -1.84 3.89 -4.70
C ALA A 80 -2.41 5.23 -5.22
N GLY A 81 -2.25 5.55 -6.51
CA GLY A 81 -2.68 6.83 -7.07
C GLY A 81 -1.83 8.04 -6.63
N ALA A 82 -0.58 7.80 -6.22
CA ALA A 82 0.35 8.81 -5.69
C ALA A 82 1.56 9.04 -6.62
N ALA A 83 1.38 8.89 -7.94
CA ALA A 83 2.44 9.04 -8.93
C ALA A 83 3.07 10.45 -8.95
N ASP A 84 2.28 11.47 -8.61
CA ASP A 84 2.70 12.88 -8.61
C ASP A 84 3.36 13.33 -7.30
N ALA A 85 3.61 12.39 -6.37
CA ALA A 85 4.33 12.70 -5.14
C ALA A 85 5.73 13.27 -5.45
N THR A 86 6.15 14.27 -4.69
CA THR A 86 7.48 14.90 -4.85
C THR A 86 8.50 14.33 -3.87
N ARG A 87 8.01 13.90 -2.70
CA ARG A 87 8.79 13.32 -1.60
C ARG A 87 8.02 12.15 -1.01
N VAL A 88 8.77 11.16 -0.54
CA VAL A 88 8.20 9.96 0.08
C VAL A 88 9.01 9.64 1.31
N ARG A 89 8.37 9.68 2.48
CA ARG A 89 8.93 9.20 3.73
C ARG A 89 8.55 7.75 3.94
N VAL A 90 9.55 6.90 4.08
CA VAL A 90 9.40 5.46 4.34
C VAL A 90 9.55 5.21 5.83
N GLU A 91 8.51 4.68 6.45
CA GLU A 91 8.45 4.45 7.89
C GLU A 91 8.45 2.96 8.22
N GLY A 92 9.13 2.61 9.29
CA GLY A 92 9.26 1.25 9.78
C GLY A 92 10.01 1.23 11.10
N ARG A 93 10.64 0.10 11.41
CA ARG A 93 11.38 -0.11 12.67
C ARG A 93 12.65 0.72 12.79
N ASP A 94 13.33 0.95 11.68
CA ASP A 94 14.58 1.71 11.65
C ASP A 94 14.30 3.20 11.40
N PRO A 95 15.28 4.11 11.58
CA PRO A 95 15.08 5.53 11.29
C PRO A 95 14.50 5.76 9.90
N ALA A 96 13.33 6.41 9.88
CA ALA A 96 12.59 6.66 8.65
C ALA A 96 13.42 7.49 7.66
N GLN A 97 13.26 7.19 6.37
CA GLN A 97 14.01 7.82 5.29
C GLN A 97 13.08 8.63 4.42
N THR A 98 13.46 9.88 4.12
CA THR A 98 12.74 10.68 3.14
C THR A 98 13.49 10.72 1.83
N LEU A 99 12.87 10.17 0.79
CA LEU A 99 13.40 10.06 -0.56
C LEU A 99 12.77 11.13 -1.45
N ILE A 100 13.54 11.66 -2.39
CA ILE A 100 13.03 12.52 -3.46
C ILE A 100 12.39 11.60 -4.50
N ALA A 101 11.11 11.82 -4.83
CA ALA A 101 10.36 10.92 -5.72
C ALA A 101 10.96 10.86 -7.12
N ALA A 102 11.46 12.00 -7.63
CA ALA A 102 12.16 12.06 -8.92
C ALA A 102 13.45 11.23 -8.97
N ALA A 103 14.06 10.94 -7.81
CA ALA A 103 15.26 10.11 -7.70
C ALA A 103 14.95 8.61 -7.46
N LEU A 104 13.69 8.25 -7.18
CA LEU A 104 13.28 6.85 -7.07
C LEU A 104 13.45 6.21 -8.44
N ASP A 105 14.33 5.22 -8.55
CA ASP A 105 14.47 4.36 -9.71
C ASP A 105 13.81 3.00 -9.48
N ASP A 106 13.84 2.15 -10.50
CA ASP A 106 13.28 0.80 -10.39
C ASP A 106 14.15 -0.12 -9.51
N GLN A 107 15.29 0.37 -9.03
CA GLN A 107 16.21 -0.33 -8.12
C GLN A 107 16.03 0.05 -6.66
N THR A 108 15.12 0.97 -6.35
CA THR A 108 14.70 1.30 -4.98
C THR A 108 13.41 0.55 -4.69
N ILE A 109 13.50 -0.53 -3.93
CA ILE A 109 12.41 -1.50 -3.77
C ILE A 109 11.99 -1.66 -2.31
N LEU A 110 10.79 -2.19 -2.09
CA LEU A 110 10.40 -2.82 -0.83
C LEU A 110 10.54 -4.34 -0.98
N SER A 111 11.62 -4.91 -0.47
CA SER A 111 11.86 -6.35 -0.53
C SER A 111 11.13 -7.12 0.57
N PHE A 112 10.73 -8.35 0.24
CA PHE A 112 10.08 -9.25 1.21
C PHE A 112 11.13 -9.94 2.08
N THR A 113 10.91 -9.94 3.39
CA THR A 113 11.79 -10.65 4.34
C THR A 113 11.28 -12.06 4.62
N LYS A 114 12.14 -12.92 5.17
CA LYS A 114 11.76 -14.27 5.66
C LYS A 114 10.69 -14.25 6.75
N ARG A 115 10.46 -13.11 7.43
CA ARG A 115 9.42 -12.93 8.44
C ARG A 115 8.11 -12.39 7.86
N ASN A 116 7.96 -12.40 6.53
CA ASN A 116 6.80 -11.83 5.85
C ASN A 116 6.62 -10.32 6.14
N THR A 117 7.72 -9.59 6.32
CA THR A 117 7.74 -8.12 6.49
C THR A 117 8.34 -7.46 5.25
N LEU A 118 8.28 -6.12 5.19
CA LEU A 118 8.86 -5.33 4.10
C LEU A 118 10.18 -4.68 4.54
N LYS A 119 11.10 -4.49 3.59
CA LYS A 119 12.36 -3.79 3.81
C LYS A 119 12.65 -2.84 2.65
N LEU A 120 12.84 -1.55 2.93
CA LEU A 120 13.41 -0.61 1.98
C LEU A 120 14.86 -0.96 1.72
N THR A 121 15.20 -1.16 0.44
CA THR A 121 16.56 -1.47 0.01
C THR A 121 16.79 -1.00 -1.43
N GLY A 122 18.04 -0.76 -1.80
CA GLY A 122 18.40 -0.39 -3.16
C GLY A 122 19.90 -0.45 -3.38
N ALA A 123 20.31 -0.65 -4.64
CA ALA A 123 21.74 -0.70 -4.99
C ALA A 123 22.45 0.63 -4.69
N ARG A 124 21.73 1.74 -4.83
CA ARG A 124 22.22 3.11 -4.59
C ARG A 124 21.98 3.61 -3.16
N LEU A 125 21.29 2.83 -2.32
CA LEU A 125 21.09 3.14 -0.92
C LEU A 125 22.21 2.54 -0.08
N SER A 126 22.84 3.38 0.73
CA SER A 126 23.69 2.93 1.83
C SER A 126 22.86 2.15 2.86
N ARG A 127 23.51 1.30 3.64
CA ARG A 127 22.79 0.37 4.54
C ARG A 127 22.09 1.05 5.70
N ASP A 128 22.62 2.17 6.15
CA ASP A 128 22.01 3.04 7.15
C ASP A 128 20.72 3.72 6.64
N GLN A 129 20.54 3.78 5.31
CA GLN A 129 19.29 4.21 4.67
C GLN A 129 18.29 3.06 4.45
N TRP A 130 18.59 1.84 4.89
CA TRP A 130 17.62 0.75 4.78
C TRP A 130 16.66 0.78 5.96
N VAL A 131 15.38 0.66 5.66
CA VAL A 131 14.32 0.64 6.68
C VAL A 131 13.72 -0.76 6.71
N ARG A 132 13.79 -1.44 7.85
CA ARG A 132 13.17 -2.76 8.06
C ARG A 132 11.79 -2.64 8.65
N ASP A 133 11.01 -3.68 8.41
CA ASP A 133 9.65 -3.82 8.90
C ASP A 133 8.82 -2.57 8.52
N VAL A 134 8.92 -2.20 7.24
CA VAL A 134 8.23 -1.02 6.67
C VAL A 134 6.73 -1.20 6.77
N THR A 135 6.05 -0.19 7.31
CA THR A 135 4.60 -0.17 7.52
C THR A 135 3.91 0.97 6.79
N ALA A 136 4.63 2.05 6.45
CA ALA A 136 4.03 3.19 5.75
C ALA A 136 4.94 3.86 4.72
N LEU A 137 4.31 4.38 3.67
CA LEU A 137 4.83 5.38 2.75
C LEU A 137 4.00 6.66 2.92
N VAL A 138 4.61 7.71 3.46
CA VAL A 138 3.99 9.03 3.61
C VAL A 138 4.44 9.89 2.45
N VAL A 139 3.52 10.28 1.58
CA VAL A 139 3.80 11.14 0.43
C VAL A 139 3.64 12.60 0.80
N ASN A 140 4.48 13.45 0.20
CA ASN A 140 4.54 14.90 0.45
C ASN A 140 4.53 15.29 1.96
N PRO A 141 5.36 14.65 2.80
CA PRO A 141 5.46 14.97 4.23
C PRO A 141 6.16 16.31 4.49
#